data_AF-A0A4R6TSN8-F1
#
_entry.id   AF-A0A4R6TSN8-F1
#
_cell.length_a   1.000
_cell.length_b   1.000
_cell.length_c   1.000
_cell.angle_alpha   90.00
_cell.angle_beta   90.00
_cell.angle_gamma   90.00
#
_symmetry.space_group_name_H-M   'P 1'
#
loop_
_entity.id
_entity.type
_entity.pdbx_description
1 polymer ?
#
loop_
_entity_poly.entity_id
_entity_poly.type
_entity_poly.pdbx_seq_one_letter_code
_entity_poly.pdbx_strand_id
1 'polypeptide(L)'
;MSHRFVKTERQSSEGVVGQLMTRIQTERGISTQTASVLDTKDAYVIEIAVDHDTHAITVSHNAHTISLNAASLKEENQTEHWEKHFYFDDVVPALMEAVYDRKGLMLILPKRYPGKKDILH
;
A
#
# COMPACT_ATOMS: atom_id res chain seq x y z
N MET A 1 16.97 5.13 8.91
CA MET A 1 17.10 6.26 7.96
C MET A 1 15.70 6.75 7.65
N SER A 2 15.44 8.05 7.75
CA SER A 2 14.10 8.64 7.57
C SER A 2 13.88 9.04 6.11
N HIS A 3 12.79 8.56 5.50
CA HIS A 3 12.39 8.99 4.15
C HIS A 3 11.67 10.33 4.24
N ARG A 4 12.26 11.37 3.64
CA ARG A 4 11.69 12.71 3.51
C ARG A 4 10.67 12.71 2.38
N PHE A 5 9.42 13.06 2.70
CA PHE A 5 8.35 13.23 1.71
C PHE A 5 8.68 14.37 0.74
N VAL A 6 8.68 14.08 -0.56
CA VAL A 6 8.70 15.10 -1.62
C VAL A 6 7.29 15.20 -2.17
N LYS A 7 6.63 16.33 -1.91
CA LYS A 7 5.31 16.67 -2.44
C LYS A 7 5.44 16.80 -3.97
N THR A 8 4.90 15.85 -4.71
CA THR A 8 4.79 15.96 -6.17
C THR A 8 3.61 16.90 -6.48
N GLU A 9 3.85 17.96 -7.24
CA GLU A 9 2.80 18.88 -7.70
C GLU A 9 1.80 18.15 -8.60
N ARG A 10 0.51 18.36 -8.35
CA ARG A 10 -0.59 17.55 -8.89
C ARG A 10 -1.20 18.12 -10.16
N GLN A 11 -1.56 17.22 -11.07
CA GLN A 11 -2.79 17.34 -11.86
C GLN A 11 -3.95 16.87 -10.96
N SER A 12 -4.85 17.79 -10.61
CA SER A 12 -5.93 17.57 -9.65
C SER A 12 -7.20 17.07 -10.34
N SER A 13 -7.60 15.83 -10.09
CA SER A 13 -8.99 15.38 -10.20
C SER A 13 -9.70 15.55 -8.85
N GLU A 14 -11.02 15.75 -8.87
CA GLU A 14 -11.84 15.92 -7.66
C GLU A 14 -11.70 14.72 -6.69
N GLY A 15 -11.56 14.99 -5.39
CA GLY A 15 -11.59 13.98 -4.31
C GLY A 15 -10.24 13.41 -3.86
N VAL A 16 -9.17 13.71 -4.59
CA VAL A 16 -7.82 13.18 -4.37
C VAL A 16 -7.05 14.20 -3.48
N VAL A 17 -6.43 13.78 -2.36
CA VAL A 17 -5.74 14.61 -1.31
C VAL A 17 -4.20 14.52 -1.31
N GLY A 18 -3.62 13.32 -1.45
CA GLY A 18 -2.21 13.10 -1.86
C GLY A 18 -2.04 11.95 -2.88
N GLN A 19 -0.90 11.88 -3.58
CA GLN A 19 -0.46 10.63 -4.22
C GLN A 19 1.04 10.46 -4.00
N LEU A 20 1.47 9.27 -3.60
CA LEU A 20 2.87 8.91 -3.39
C LEU A 20 3.19 7.65 -4.19
N MET A 21 4.31 7.66 -4.92
CA MET A 21 4.80 6.47 -5.62
C MET A 21 6.20 6.12 -5.12
N THR A 22 6.43 4.84 -4.87
CA THR A 22 7.68 4.34 -4.31
C THR A 22 8.05 3.00 -4.93
N ARG A 23 9.33 2.83 -5.28
CA ARG A 23 9.87 1.53 -5.67
C ARG A 23 10.05 0.65 -4.43
N ILE A 24 9.88 -0.65 -4.61
CA ILE A 24 10.10 -1.63 -3.53
C ILE A 24 11.59 -1.98 -3.48
N GLN A 25 12.18 -1.99 -2.29
CA GLN A 25 13.56 -2.43 -2.10
C GLN A 25 13.53 -3.94 -1.82
N THR A 26 14.36 -4.70 -2.52
CA THR A 26 14.60 -6.12 -2.24
C THR A 26 16.02 -6.32 -1.71
N GLU A 27 16.33 -7.53 -1.26
CA GLU A 27 17.69 -7.95 -0.87
C GLU A 27 18.69 -7.83 -2.04
N ARG A 28 18.21 -7.93 -3.28
CA ARG A 28 19.03 -7.93 -4.49
C ARG A 28 19.16 -6.54 -5.15
N GLY A 29 18.41 -5.56 -4.65
CA GLY A 29 18.39 -4.20 -5.19
C GLY A 29 16.98 -3.62 -5.30
N ILE A 30 16.86 -2.52 -6.03
CA ILE A 30 15.56 -1.87 -6.26
C ILE A 30 14.73 -2.77 -7.17
N SER A 31 13.57 -3.21 -6.68
CA SER A 31 12.61 -3.99 -7.46
C SER A 31 12.06 -3.17 -8.63
N THR A 32 11.70 -3.87 -9.71
CA THR A 32 10.86 -3.33 -10.78
C THR A 32 9.44 -3.05 -10.29
N GLN A 33 9.02 -3.69 -9.19
CA GLN A 33 7.70 -3.54 -8.61
C GLN A 33 7.55 -2.17 -7.93
N THR A 34 6.39 -1.56 -8.15
CA THR A 34 6.08 -0.23 -7.65
C THR A 34 4.83 -0.28 -6.80
N ALA A 35 4.85 0.47 -5.71
CA ALA A 35 3.66 0.76 -4.94
C ALA A 35 3.27 2.23 -5.11
N SER A 36 1.98 2.47 -5.30
CA SER A 36 1.34 3.78 -5.22
C SER A 36 0.46 3.83 -3.98
N VAL A 37 0.34 5.01 -3.38
CA VAL A 37 -0.66 5.29 -2.37
C VAL A 37 -1.43 6.52 -2.84
N LEU A 38 -2.71 6.34 -3.08
CA LEU A 38 -3.67 7.39 -3.34
C LEU A 38 -4.38 7.74 -2.04
N ASP A 39 -4.15 8.95 -1.57
CA ASP A 39 -4.84 9.49 -0.40
C ASP A 39 -6.08 10.23 -0.88
N THR A 40 -7.26 9.75 -0.48
CA THR A 40 -8.56 10.37 -0.75
C THR A 40 -9.16 10.93 0.53
N LYS A 41 -10.30 11.60 0.43
CA LYS A 41 -11.01 12.10 1.62
C LYS A 41 -11.36 10.99 2.61
N ASP A 42 -11.82 9.85 2.13
CA ASP A 42 -12.48 8.83 2.96
C ASP A 42 -11.64 7.55 3.14
N ALA A 43 -10.62 7.35 2.31
CA ALA A 43 -9.76 6.16 2.34
C ALA A 43 -8.35 6.43 1.80
N TYR A 44 -7.41 5.58 2.18
CA TYR A 44 -6.18 5.37 1.41
C TYR A 44 -6.37 4.19 0.47
N VAL A 45 -6.00 4.35 -0.80
CA VAL A 45 -5.95 3.26 -1.77
C VAL A 45 -4.48 2.97 -2.07
N ILE A 46 -4.02 1.76 -1.77
CA ILE A 46 -2.67 1.31 -2.09
C ILE A 46 -2.76 0.44 -3.32
N GLU A 47 -2.03 0.77 -4.37
CA GLU A 47 -1.93 -0.07 -5.55
C GLU A 47 -0.50 -0.59 -5.67
N ILE A 48 -0.34 -1.86 -5.95
CA ILE A 48 0.95 -2.51 -6.11
C ILE A 48 0.94 -3.18 -7.47
N ALA A 49 1.81 -2.72 -8.36
CA ALA A 49 2.11 -3.42 -9.59
C ALA A 49 2.92 -4.67 -9.22
N VAL A 50 2.26 -5.82 -9.27
CA VAL A 50 2.84 -7.11 -8.94
C VAL A 50 3.10 -7.86 -10.23
N ASP A 51 4.28 -8.47 -10.36
CA ASP A 51 4.66 -9.23 -11.55
C ASP A 51 3.79 -10.49 -11.69
N HIS A 52 3.65 -11.00 -12.92
CA HIS A 52 2.90 -12.24 -13.19
C HIS A 52 3.49 -13.47 -12.47
N ASP A 53 4.78 -13.42 -12.12
CA ASP A 53 5.49 -14.53 -11.48
C ASP A 53 5.39 -14.50 -9.94
N THR A 54 4.65 -13.53 -9.38
CA THR A 54 4.34 -13.50 -7.96
C THR A 54 3.28 -14.54 -7.63
N HIS A 55 3.68 -15.55 -6.86
CA HIS A 55 2.85 -16.71 -6.54
C HIS A 55 2.31 -16.69 -5.10
N ALA A 56 2.86 -15.82 -4.24
CA ALA A 56 2.37 -15.63 -2.88
C ALA A 56 2.45 -14.15 -2.49
N ILE A 57 1.34 -13.64 -1.95
CA ILE A 57 1.25 -12.32 -1.34
C ILE A 57 0.52 -12.46 -0.01
N THR A 58 1.13 -11.94 1.04
CA THR A 58 0.56 -11.90 2.39
C THR A 58 0.43 -10.44 2.81
N VAL A 59 -0.77 -10.05 3.20
CA VAL A 59 -1.07 -8.75 3.79
C VAL A 59 -1.29 -8.96 5.29
N SER A 60 -0.53 -8.27 6.12
CA SER A 60 -0.73 -8.23 7.56
C SER A 60 -0.89 -6.79 8.02
N HIS A 61 -1.59 -6.59 9.12
CA HIS A 61 -1.81 -5.26 9.68
C HIS A 61 -1.69 -5.27 11.20
N ASN A 62 -1.24 -4.15 11.74
CA ASN A 62 -1.39 -3.81 13.16
C ASN A 62 -2.07 -2.44 13.28
N ALA A 63 -2.05 -1.82 14.46
CA ALA A 63 -2.77 -0.58 14.72
C ALA A 63 -2.38 0.59 13.79
N HIS A 64 -1.13 0.63 13.31
CA HIS A 64 -0.57 1.76 12.54
C HIS A 64 0.19 1.35 11.28
N THR A 65 0.40 0.05 11.07
CA THR A 65 1.24 -0.46 9.98
C THR A 65 0.48 -1.48 9.17
N ILE A 66 0.56 -1.35 7.85
CA ILE A 66 0.22 -2.39 6.89
C ILE A 66 1.52 -2.94 6.34
N SER A 67 1.72 -4.24 6.47
CA SER A 67 2.90 -4.94 5.98
C SER A 67 2.48 -5.87 4.85
N LEU A 68 3.17 -5.71 3.72
CA LEU A 68 2.99 -6.49 2.51
C LEU A 68 4.24 -7.30 2.27
N ASN A 69 4.07 -8.61 2.25
CA ASN A 69 5.14 -9.57 2.00
C ASN A 69 4.78 -10.36 0.74
N ALA A 70 5.70 -10.49 -0.19
CA ALA A 70 5.46 -11.33 -1.36
C ALA A 70 6.69 -12.10 -1.80
N ALA A 71 6.43 -13.19 -2.51
CA ALA A 71 7.43 -14.05 -3.11
C ALA A 71 7.14 -14.18 -4.62
N SER A 72 8.16 -13.90 -5.43
CA SER A 72 8.10 -13.99 -6.88
C SER A 72 9.12 -14.98 -7.40
N LEU A 73 8.73 -15.82 -8.34
CA LEU A 73 9.66 -16.74 -9.00
C LEU A 73 10.37 -15.96 -10.12
N LYS A 74 11.69 -15.80 -10.04
CA LYS A 74 12.49 -15.23 -11.12
C LYS A 74 13.06 -16.34 -11.99
N GLU A 75 13.64 -15.95 -13.13
CA GLU A 75 14.38 -16.85 -14.02
C GLU A 75 15.41 -17.68 -13.21
N GLU A 76 15.70 -18.90 -13.67
CA GLU A 76 16.61 -19.85 -13.00
C GLU A 76 16.13 -20.41 -11.64
N ASN A 77 14.80 -20.52 -11.43
CA ASN A 77 14.20 -21.05 -10.17
C ASN A 77 14.60 -20.27 -8.91
N GLN A 78 14.95 -18.99 -9.05
CA GLN A 78 15.31 -18.18 -7.91
C GLN A 78 14.08 -17.46 -7.36
N THR A 79 13.75 -17.68 -6.10
CA THR A 79 12.66 -16.93 -5.45
C THR A 79 13.19 -15.59 -4.94
N GLU A 80 12.56 -14.51 -5.38
CA GLU A 80 12.76 -13.17 -4.84
C GLU A 80 11.70 -12.87 -3.79
N HIS A 81 12.15 -12.51 -2.59
CA HIS A 81 11.30 -12.04 -1.51
C HIS A 81 11.39 -10.53 -1.40
N TRP A 82 10.24 -9.87 -1.19
CA TRP A 82 10.21 -8.47 -0.87
C TRP A 82 9.16 -8.15 0.19
N GLU A 83 9.44 -7.09 0.92
CA GLU A 83 8.57 -6.58 1.97
C GLU A 83 8.38 -5.07 1.78
N LYS A 84 7.14 -4.61 1.99
CA LYS A 84 6.80 -3.19 1.99
C LYS A 84 5.91 -2.85 3.16
N HIS A 85 6.31 -1.83 3.92
CA HIS A 85 5.53 -1.30 5.04
C HIS A 85 4.92 0.05 4.66
N PHE A 86 3.67 0.25 5.06
CA PHE A 86 2.94 1.51 4.97
C PHE A 86 2.47 1.89 6.37
N TYR A 87 2.65 3.17 6.72
CA TYR A 87 2.31 3.69 8.03
C TYR A 87 1.14 4.66 7.91
N PHE A 88 0.10 4.45 8.73
CA PHE A 88 -1.10 5.26 8.76
C PHE A 88 -1.56 5.49 10.20
N ASP A 89 -1.90 6.72 10.55
CA ASP A 89 -2.33 7.07 11.91
C ASP A 89 -3.86 7.03 12.08
N ASP A 90 -4.60 7.15 10.98
CA ASP A 90 -6.03 7.44 10.94
C ASP A 90 -6.83 6.39 10.15
N VAL A 91 -6.42 5.12 10.16
CA VAL A 91 -7.13 4.04 9.45
C VAL A 91 -7.91 3.11 10.38
N VAL A 92 -8.88 2.37 9.81
CA VAL A 92 -9.55 1.25 10.47
C VAL A 92 -9.12 -0.06 9.78
N PRO A 93 -8.00 -0.69 10.18
CA PRO A 93 -7.44 -1.85 9.47
C PRO A 93 -8.41 -3.04 9.37
N ALA A 94 -9.30 -3.21 10.35
CA ALA A 94 -10.32 -4.27 10.36
C ALA A 94 -11.33 -4.15 9.20
N LEU A 95 -11.42 -2.98 8.55
CA LEU A 95 -12.30 -2.74 7.40
C LEU A 95 -11.51 -2.66 6.08
N MET A 96 -10.26 -3.12 6.07
CA MET A 96 -9.46 -3.15 4.86
C MET A 96 -10.05 -4.14 3.85
N GLU A 97 -10.16 -3.71 2.60
CA GLU A 97 -10.50 -4.57 1.47
C GLU A 97 -9.26 -4.80 0.61
N ALA A 98 -9.12 -6.02 0.07
CA ALA A 98 -8.03 -6.40 -0.82
C ALA A 98 -8.59 -6.98 -2.12
N VAL A 99 -8.15 -6.45 -3.25
CA VAL A 99 -8.53 -6.89 -4.59
C VAL A 99 -7.25 -7.23 -5.35
N TYR A 100 -7.16 -8.46 -5.85
CA TYR A 100 -6.02 -8.90 -6.65
C TYR A 100 -6.50 -9.29 -8.04
N ASP A 101 -5.98 -8.63 -9.08
CA ASP A 101 -6.32 -8.87 -10.46
C ASP A 101 -5.08 -8.81 -11.38
N ARG A 102 -5.31 -8.80 -12.70
CA ARG A 102 -4.24 -8.77 -13.71
C ARG A 102 -3.41 -7.48 -13.71
N LYS A 103 -3.87 -6.41 -13.06
CA LYS A 103 -3.16 -5.13 -12.91
C LYS A 103 -2.32 -5.09 -11.62
N GLY A 104 -2.54 -6.03 -10.70
CA GLY A 104 -1.78 -6.16 -9.46
C GLY A 104 -2.67 -6.28 -8.23
N LEU A 105 -2.13 -5.88 -7.08
CA LEU A 105 -2.85 -5.85 -5.81
C LEU A 105 -3.32 -4.42 -5.51
N MET A 106 -4.59 -4.28 -5.16
CA MET A 106 -5.16 -3.05 -4.65
C MET A 106 -5.67 -3.29 -3.22
N LEU A 107 -5.28 -2.41 -2.29
CA LEU A 107 -5.81 -2.37 -0.93
C LEU A 107 -6.59 -1.08 -0.74
N ILE A 108 -7.79 -1.17 -0.16
CA ILE A 108 -8.61 -0.02 0.20
C ILE A 108 -8.67 0.03 1.73
N LEU A 109 -8.20 1.14 2.30
CA LEU A 109 -8.09 1.36 3.74
C LEU A 109 -8.97 2.54 4.17
N PRO A 110 -10.16 2.26 4.73
CA PRO A 110 -11.04 3.31 5.22
C PRO A 110 -10.39 4.13 6.35
N LYS A 111 -10.53 5.45 6.27
CA LYS A 111 -10.10 6.36 7.33
C LYS A 111 -11.08 6.36 8.50
N ARG A 112 -10.56 6.59 9.70
CA ARG A 112 -11.35 6.93 10.88
C ARG A 112 -11.95 8.31 10.64
N TYR A 113 -13.27 8.39 10.47
CA TYR A 113 -13.95 9.68 10.45
C TYR A 113 -13.65 10.43 11.75
N PRO A 114 -13.08 11.64 11.72
CA PRO A 114 -12.73 12.40 12.93
C PRO A 114 -13.96 12.94 13.71
N GLY A 115 -15.19 12.46 13.41
CA GLY A 115 -16.44 13.09 13.85
C GLY A 115 -17.38 12.26 14.71
N LYS A 116 -17.23 10.93 14.82
CA LYS A 116 -18.06 10.16 15.77
C LYS A 116 -17.36 10.16 17.13
N LYS A 117 -17.58 11.24 17.90
CA LYS A 117 -17.59 11.08 19.35
C LYS A 117 -18.67 10.04 19.66
N ASP A 118 -18.31 8.97 20.35
CA ASP A 118 -19.30 8.10 20.97
C ASP A 118 -20.16 8.98 21.89
N ILE A 119 -21.35 9.35 21.42
CA ILE A 119 -22.37 9.91 22.29
C ILE A 119 -22.96 8.69 23.01
N LEU A 120 -22.32 8.30 24.10
CA LEU A 120 -22.91 7.41 25.09
C LEU A 120 -24.15 8.13 25.65
N HIS A 121 -25.32 7.56 25.42
CA HIS A 121 -26.59 7.90 26.07
C HIS A 121 -26.84 6.92 27.21
#